data_AF-A0A3C0G5B8-F1
#
_entry.id   AF-A0A3C0G5B8-F1
#
_cell.length_a   1.000
_cell.length_b   1.000
_cell.length_c   1.000
_cell.angle_alpha   90.00
_cell.angle_beta   90.00
_cell.angle_gamma   90.00
#
_symmetry.space_group_name_H-M   'P 1'
#
loop_
_entity.id
_entity.type
_entity.pdbx_description
1 polymer ?
#
loop_
_entity_poly.entity_id
_entity_poly.type
_entity_poly.pdbx_seq_one_letter_code
_entity_poly.pdbx_strand_id
1 'polypeptide(L)'
;AIIPAQIDGATISQLFENLKLPEYRTRYRTRRELRGRNATEVLDYLKIWITSLDKNDPNYEHHRIEGLWVSWGMNKVDQPLLESLLKSNDHRVRSAAVRVTRYMGHQLNNAQELLKSAANDSHGRVRLEAITAAS
;
A
#
# COMPACT_ATOMS: atom_id res chain seq x y z
N ALA A 1 -6.04 -19.13 22.13
CA ALA A 1 -7.08 -18.19 21.67
C ALA A 1 -6.39 -17.03 20.94
N ILE A 2 -6.93 -16.58 19.82
CA ILE A 2 -6.39 -15.41 19.09
C ILE A 2 -6.91 -14.16 19.80
N ILE A 3 -6.00 -13.32 20.30
CA ILE A 3 -6.36 -12.05 20.95
C ILE A 3 -6.58 -11.01 19.84
N PRO A 4 -7.78 -10.41 19.73
CA PRO A 4 -8.02 -9.36 18.73
C PRO A 4 -7.11 -8.17 18.98
N ALA A 5 -6.50 -7.63 17.91
CA ALA A 5 -5.72 -6.40 18.02
C ALA A 5 -6.63 -5.21 18.42
N GLN A 6 -6.10 -4.33 19.26
CA GLN A 6 -6.78 -3.09 19.60
C GLN A 6 -6.75 -2.13 18.41
N ILE A 7 -7.93 -1.63 18.01
CA ILE A 7 -8.09 -0.72 16.87
C ILE A 7 -8.79 0.56 17.33
N ASP A 8 -9.98 0.41 17.91
CA ASP A 8 -10.67 1.53 18.53
C ASP A 8 -9.87 2.06 19.72
N GLY A 9 -9.72 3.39 19.79
CA GLY A 9 -8.89 4.07 20.80
C GLY A 9 -7.38 3.81 20.71
N ALA A 10 -6.90 3.00 19.76
CA ALA A 10 -5.46 2.74 19.59
C ALA A 10 -4.71 4.01 19.16
N THR A 11 -3.42 4.11 19.47
CA THR A 11 -2.58 5.20 18.95
C THR A 11 -2.26 4.98 17.46
N ILE A 12 -1.86 6.03 16.73
CA ILE A 12 -1.43 5.88 15.33
C ILE A 12 -0.28 4.87 15.23
N SER A 13 0.71 4.96 16.13
CA SER A 13 1.82 4.00 16.22
C SER A 13 1.34 2.55 16.34
N GLN A 14 0.41 2.28 17.27
CA GLN A 14 -0.14 0.94 17.46
C GLN A 14 -0.89 0.44 16.23
N LEU A 15 -1.63 1.31 15.54
CA LEU A 15 -2.32 0.94 14.30
C LEU A 15 -1.34 0.55 13.20
N PHE A 16 -0.22 1.26 13.06
CA PHE A 16 0.80 0.89 12.08
C PHE A 16 1.47 -0.45 12.41
N GLU A 17 1.66 -0.79 13.69
CA GLU A 17 2.12 -2.13 14.08
C GLU A 17 1.05 -3.20 13.77
N ASN A 18 -0.24 -2.88 13.91
CA ASN A 18 -1.30 -3.80 13.52
C ASN A 18 -1.31 -4.12 12.01
N LEU A 19 -0.70 -3.27 11.16
CA LEU A 19 -0.56 -3.56 9.72
C LEU A 19 0.45 -4.69 9.44
N LYS A 20 1.28 -5.07 10.42
CA LYS A 20 2.22 -6.18 10.28
C LYS A 20 1.62 -7.54 10.64
N LEU A 21 0.46 -7.54 11.31
CA LEU A 21 -0.20 -8.76 11.77
C LEU A 21 -0.64 -9.64 10.58
N PRO A 22 -0.62 -10.98 10.72
CA PRO A 22 -0.92 -11.90 9.62
C PRO A 22 -2.40 -11.91 9.23
N GLU A 23 -3.32 -11.51 10.11
CA GLU A 23 -4.76 -11.53 9.86
C GLU A 23 -5.20 -10.37 8.96
N TYR A 24 -5.66 -10.71 7.75
CA TYR A 24 -6.20 -9.73 6.80
C TYR A 24 -7.31 -8.85 7.40
N ARG A 25 -8.25 -9.45 8.17
CA ARG A 25 -9.37 -8.70 8.76
C ARG A 25 -8.89 -7.63 9.73
N THR A 26 -7.82 -7.89 10.47
CA THR A 26 -7.20 -6.92 11.37
C THR A 26 -6.61 -5.77 10.55
N ARG A 27 -5.76 -6.06 9.56
CA ARG A 27 -5.17 -5.02 8.69
C ARG A 27 -6.22 -4.19 7.95
N TYR A 28 -7.29 -4.81 7.48
CA TYR A 28 -8.40 -4.11 6.83
C TYR A 28 -9.10 -3.12 7.78
N ARG A 29 -9.43 -3.55 9.00
CA ARG A 29 -10.07 -2.69 10.00
C ARG A 29 -9.12 -1.58 10.45
N THR A 30 -7.83 -1.87 10.61
CA THR A 30 -6.79 -0.89 10.91
C THR A 30 -6.69 0.19 9.83
N ARG A 31 -6.66 -0.19 8.54
CA ARG A 31 -6.66 0.80 7.45
C ARG A 31 -7.92 1.66 7.43
N ARG A 32 -9.08 1.07 7.72
CA ARG A 32 -10.34 1.81 7.84
C ARG A 32 -10.29 2.81 9.01
N GLU A 33 -9.74 2.39 10.15
CA GLU A 33 -9.55 3.25 11.31
C GLU A 33 -8.59 4.41 10.99
N LEU A 34 -7.42 4.13 10.42
CA LEU A 34 -6.48 5.16 9.96
C LEU A 34 -7.14 6.13 8.98
N ARG A 35 -8.04 5.66 8.11
CA ARG A 35 -8.81 6.51 7.17
C ARG A 35 -9.66 7.57 7.86
N GLY A 36 -10.12 7.32 9.08
CA GLY A 36 -10.91 8.27 9.86
C GLY A 36 -10.08 9.31 10.65
N ARG A 37 -8.75 9.22 10.63
CA ARG A 37 -7.86 10.07 11.44
C ARG A 37 -7.37 11.30 10.68
N ASN A 38 -6.68 12.19 11.39
CA ASN A 38 -6.04 13.34 10.78
C ASN A 38 -5.04 12.90 9.71
N ALA A 39 -5.26 13.35 8.47
CA ALA A 39 -4.47 12.89 7.33
C ALA A 39 -2.99 13.29 7.42
N THR A 40 -2.69 14.47 7.95
CA THR A 40 -1.30 14.94 8.10
C THR A 40 -0.54 14.07 9.09
N GLU A 41 -1.13 13.82 10.28
CA GLU A 41 -0.50 12.98 11.30
C GLU A 41 -0.25 11.54 10.80
N VAL A 42 -1.22 10.95 10.09
CA VAL A 42 -1.08 9.60 9.53
C VAL A 42 0.00 9.55 8.46
N LEU A 43 0.06 10.53 7.55
CA LEU A 43 1.05 10.55 6.47
C LEU A 43 2.46 10.85 6.96
N ASP A 44 2.61 11.70 7.97
CA ASP A 44 3.92 11.96 8.57
C ASP A 44 4.42 10.73 9.32
N TYR A 45 3.55 10.05 10.06
CA TYR A 45 3.91 8.78 10.68
C TYR A 45 4.19 7.67 9.66
N LEU A 46 3.43 7.61 8.55
CA LEU A 46 3.66 6.64 7.46
C LEU A 46 5.09 6.74 6.91
N LYS A 47 5.60 7.95 6.69
CA LYS A 47 6.97 8.15 6.20
C LYS A 47 7.98 7.54 7.15
N ILE A 48 7.85 7.84 8.45
CA ILE A 48 8.73 7.28 9.49
C ILE A 48 8.64 5.76 9.48
N TRP A 49 7.42 5.21 9.50
CA TRP A 49 7.17 3.78 9.55
C TRP A 49 7.76 3.03 8.35
N ILE A 50 7.59 3.55 7.13
CA ILE A 50 8.20 2.95 5.93
C ILE A 50 9.73 2.92 6.04
N THR A 51 10.35 3.99 6.53
CA THR A 51 11.81 4.03 6.69
C THR A 51 12.34 3.13 7.81
N SER A 52 11.50 2.76 8.78
CA SER A 52 11.88 1.90 9.90
C SER A 52 11.61 0.41 9.66
N LEU A 53 11.02 0.02 8.52
CA LEU A 53 10.79 -1.38 8.18
C LEU A 53 12.13 -2.13 8.01
N ASP A 54 12.20 -3.33 8.59
CA ASP A 54 13.34 -4.23 8.41
C ASP A 54 13.34 -4.80 6.98
N LYS A 55 14.38 -4.47 6.22
CA LYS A 55 14.56 -4.93 4.83
C LYS A 55 14.82 -6.44 4.73
N ASN A 56 15.21 -7.08 5.82
CA ASN A 56 15.44 -8.53 5.87
C ASN A 56 14.18 -9.30 6.29
N ASP A 57 13.09 -8.62 6.67
CA ASP A 57 11.83 -9.28 6.99
C ASP A 57 11.26 -9.95 5.72
N PRO A 58 10.91 -11.25 5.76
CA PRO A 58 10.28 -11.92 4.62
C PRO A 58 8.98 -11.25 4.14
N ASN A 59 8.31 -10.47 5.01
CA ASN A 59 7.10 -9.72 4.70
C ASN A 59 7.37 -8.23 4.39
N TYR A 60 8.62 -7.81 4.24
CA TYR A 60 8.99 -6.41 3.98
C TYR A 60 8.17 -5.76 2.86
N GLU A 61 8.09 -6.43 1.70
CA GLU A 61 7.31 -5.91 0.56
C GLU A 61 5.81 -5.87 0.84
N HIS A 62 5.29 -6.84 1.61
CA HIS A 62 3.88 -6.82 2.03
C HIS A 62 3.58 -5.62 2.95
N HIS A 63 4.47 -5.31 3.90
CA HIS A 63 4.33 -4.13 4.75
C HIS A 63 4.37 -2.82 3.96
N ARG A 64 5.25 -2.73 2.96
CA ARG A 64 5.31 -1.56 2.08
C ARG A 64 4.02 -1.36 1.28
N ILE A 65 3.38 -2.43 0.79
CA ILE A 65 2.06 -2.33 0.16
C ILE A 65 1.00 -1.83 1.15
N GLU A 66 0.98 -2.34 2.39
CA GLU A 66 0.04 -1.86 3.41
C GLU A 66 0.22 -0.35 3.63
N GLY A 67 1.46 0.15 3.65
CA GLY A 67 1.75 1.59 3.68
C GLY A 67 1.25 2.35 2.45
N LEU A 68 1.45 1.81 1.24
CA LEU A 68 0.88 2.40 0.03
C LEU A 68 -0.64 2.50 0.12
N TRP A 69 -1.32 1.46 0.60
CA TRP A 69 -2.77 1.46 0.79
C TRP A 69 -3.24 2.44 1.87
N VAL A 70 -2.43 2.72 2.90
CA VAL A 70 -2.71 3.80 3.85
C VAL A 70 -2.68 5.16 3.14
N SER A 71 -1.63 5.45 2.36
CA SER A 71 -1.54 6.73 1.61
C SER A 71 -2.70 6.90 0.62
N TRP A 72 -3.11 5.82 -0.05
CA TRP A 72 -4.30 5.81 -0.89
C TRP A 72 -5.58 6.09 -0.08
N GLY A 73 -5.72 5.47 1.09
CA GLY A 73 -6.82 5.74 2.02
C GLY A 73 -6.91 7.21 2.45
N MET A 74 -5.77 7.90 2.53
CA MET A 74 -5.65 9.34 2.84
C MET A 74 -5.94 10.26 1.66
N ASN A 75 -6.23 9.71 0.47
CA ASN A 75 -6.36 10.46 -0.78
C ASN A 75 -5.10 11.31 -1.12
N LYS A 76 -3.92 10.86 -0.70
CA LYS A 76 -2.63 11.49 -0.98
C LYS A 76 -1.62 10.38 -1.22
N VAL A 77 -1.63 9.81 -2.42
CA VAL A 77 -0.80 8.64 -2.73
C VAL A 77 0.68 8.99 -2.63
N ASP A 78 1.47 8.12 -2.01
CA ASP A 78 2.92 8.25 -1.99
C ASP A 78 3.49 7.74 -3.34
N GLN A 79 3.71 8.66 -4.29
CA GLN A 79 4.20 8.34 -5.63
C GLN A 79 5.59 7.65 -5.59
N PRO A 80 6.61 8.15 -4.86
CA PRO A 80 7.88 7.44 -4.74
C PRO A 80 7.76 5.99 -4.23
N LEU A 81 6.91 5.75 -3.23
CA LEU A 81 6.62 4.41 -2.75
C LEU A 81 5.92 3.55 -3.81
N LEU A 82 4.94 4.11 -4.52
CA LEU A 82 4.23 3.43 -5.60
C LEU A 82 5.18 3.00 -6.73
N GLU A 83 6.03 3.91 -7.21
CA GLU A 83 6.95 3.64 -8.33
C GLU A 83 8.01 2.60 -7.96
N SER A 84 8.47 2.60 -6.71
CA SER A 84 9.40 1.57 -6.24
C SER A 84 8.72 0.21 -6.07
N LEU A 85 7.44 0.15 -5.64
CA LEU A 85 6.67 -1.10 -5.57
C LEU A 85 6.36 -1.69 -6.94
N LEU A 86 6.16 -0.85 -7.96
CA LEU A 86 6.04 -1.28 -9.36
C LEU A 86 7.31 -1.96 -9.89
N LYS A 87 8.45 -1.81 -9.21
CA LYS A 87 9.73 -2.46 -9.55
C LYS A 87 10.06 -3.66 -8.66
N SER A 88 9.14 -4.07 -7.78
CA SER A 88 9.34 -5.19 -6.86
C SER A 88 9.56 -6.51 -7.59
N ASN A 89 10.37 -7.41 -7.02
CA ASN A 89 10.58 -8.76 -7.56
C ASN A 89 9.31 -9.62 -7.46
N ASP A 90 8.43 -9.36 -6.48
CA ASP A 90 7.17 -10.07 -6.36
C ASP A 90 6.09 -9.46 -7.27
N HIS A 91 5.62 -10.25 -8.22
CA HIS A 91 4.54 -9.85 -9.13
C HIS A 91 3.23 -9.51 -8.42
N ARG A 92 3.00 -10.05 -7.22
CA ARG A 92 1.82 -9.72 -6.40
C ARG A 92 1.89 -8.27 -5.92
N VAL A 93 3.09 -7.81 -5.55
CA VAL A 93 3.37 -6.43 -5.16
C VAL A 93 3.15 -5.49 -6.33
N ARG A 94 3.75 -5.81 -7.49
CA ARG A 94 3.57 -5.01 -8.71
C ARG A 94 2.10 -4.90 -9.10
N SER A 95 1.37 -6.03 -9.12
CA SER A 95 -0.07 -6.05 -9.41
C SER A 95 -0.88 -5.20 -8.42
N ALA A 96 -0.59 -5.27 -7.13
CA ALA A 96 -1.25 -4.42 -6.14
C ALA A 96 -0.96 -2.92 -6.36
N ALA A 97 0.27 -2.56 -6.77
CA ALA A 97 0.63 -1.17 -7.07
C ALA A 97 -0.08 -0.65 -8.34
N VAL A 98 -0.19 -1.47 -9.40
CA VAL A 98 -0.97 -1.13 -10.61
C VAL A 98 -2.42 -0.80 -10.26
N ARG A 99 -3.02 -1.55 -9.34
CA ARG A 99 -4.38 -1.25 -8.85
C ARG A 99 -4.45 0.14 -8.24
N VAL A 100 -3.46 0.54 -7.46
CA VAL A 100 -3.42 1.90 -6.88
C VAL A 100 -3.27 2.94 -7.98
N THR A 101 -2.43 2.69 -8.99
CA THR A 101 -2.29 3.56 -10.17
C THR A 101 -3.64 3.80 -10.88
N ARG A 102 -4.50 2.77 -11.00
CA ARG A 102 -5.85 2.92 -11.57
C ARG A 102 -6.64 4.02 -10.86
N TYR A 103 -6.72 3.95 -9.54
CA TYR A 103 -7.60 4.83 -8.77
C TYR A 103 -6.97 6.20 -8.48
N MET A 104 -5.64 6.25 -8.42
CA MET A 104 -4.89 7.46 -8.07
C MET A 104 -4.20 8.12 -9.26
N GLY A 105 -4.50 7.69 -10.49
CA GLY A 105 -3.86 8.22 -11.70
C GLY A 105 -3.92 9.75 -11.84
N HIS A 106 -4.99 10.38 -11.35
CA HIS A 106 -5.13 11.84 -11.34
C HIS A 106 -4.14 12.58 -10.41
N GLN A 107 -3.47 11.88 -9.50
CA GLN A 107 -2.42 12.40 -8.61
C GLN A 107 -1.01 12.04 -9.10
N LEU A 108 -0.89 11.26 -10.18
CA LEU A 108 0.38 10.76 -10.68
C LEU A 108 0.72 11.44 -12.00
N ASN A 109 1.87 12.10 -12.05
CA ASN A 109 2.29 12.85 -13.24
C ASN A 109 2.56 11.97 -14.47
N ASN A 110 2.79 10.67 -14.26
CA ASN A 110 3.21 9.69 -15.26
C ASN A 110 2.31 8.44 -15.28
N ALA A 111 1.04 8.53 -14.83
CA ALA A 111 0.13 7.38 -14.70
C ALA A 111 0.05 6.51 -15.97
N GLN A 112 -0.04 7.15 -17.14
CA GLN A 112 -0.12 6.44 -18.43
C GLN A 112 1.15 5.63 -18.73
N GLU A 113 2.32 6.18 -18.42
CA GLU A 113 3.60 5.48 -18.62
C GLU A 113 3.72 4.29 -17.67
N LEU A 114 3.31 4.46 -16.41
CA LEU A 114 3.28 3.38 -15.42
C LEU A 114 2.36 2.23 -15.87
N LEU A 115 1.16 2.54 -16.40
CA LEU A 115 0.24 1.53 -16.92
C LEU A 115 0.76 0.86 -18.20
N LYS A 116 1.39 1.59 -19.11
CA LYS A 116 2.05 1.02 -20.30
C LYS A 116 3.17 0.06 -19.91
N SER A 117 3.98 0.43 -18.91
CA SER A 117 5.03 -0.46 -18.38
C SER A 117 4.41 -1.73 -17.79
N ALA A 118 3.38 -1.61 -16.95
CA ALA A 118 2.69 -2.74 -16.36
C ALA A 118 2.00 -3.66 -17.39
N ALA A 119 1.49 -3.12 -18.49
CA ALA A 119 0.94 -3.91 -19.59
C ALA A 119 1.99 -4.78 -20.30
N ASN A 120 3.27 -4.39 -20.22
CA ASN A 120 4.42 -5.13 -20.75
C ASN A 120 5.15 -5.99 -19.69
N ASP A 121 4.59 -6.13 -18.48
CA ASP A 121 5.20 -6.90 -17.41
C ASP A 121 5.38 -8.37 -17.80
N SER A 122 6.47 -9.01 -17.33
CA SER A 122 6.76 -10.41 -17.59
C SER A 122 5.68 -11.35 -17.05
N HIS A 123 5.00 -10.98 -15.96
CA HIS A 123 4.02 -11.80 -15.28
C HIS A 123 2.59 -11.47 -15.70
N GLY A 124 1.83 -12.49 -16.11
CA GLY A 124 0.47 -12.32 -16.65
C GLY A 124 -0.53 -11.62 -15.71
N ARG A 125 -0.39 -11.80 -14.40
CA ARG A 125 -1.24 -11.12 -13.40
C ARG A 125 -1.09 -9.59 -13.44
N VAL A 126 0.13 -9.10 -13.63
CA VAL A 126 0.39 -7.65 -13.68
C VAL A 126 -0.19 -7.07 -14.97
N ARG A 127 0.01 -7.76 -16.10
CA ARG A 127 -0.60 -7.38 -17.39
C ARG A 127 -2.12 -7.34 -17.32
N LEU A 128 -2.75 -8.34 -16.69
CA LEU A 128 -4.21 -8.37 -16.51
C LEU A 128 -4.71 -7.19 -15.67
N GLU A 129 -4.01 -6.85 -14.58
CA GLU A 129 -4.37 -5.69 -13.77
C GLU A 129 -4.20 -4.39 -14.57
N ALA A 130 -3.18 -4.28 -15.43
CA ALA A 130 -2.98 -3.11 -16.29
C ALA A 130 -4.09 -2.93 -17.33
N ILE A 131 -4.53 -4.02 -17.99
CA ILE A 131 -5.69 -4.01 -18.91
C ILE A 131 -6.94 -3.55 -18.15
N THR A 132 -7.15 -4.12 -16.96
CA THR A 132 -8.28 -3.74 -16.10
C THR A 132 -8.21 -2.26 -15.76
N ALA A 133 -7.04 -1.75 -15.38
CA ALA A 133 -6.83 -0.35 -15.04
C ALA A 133 -7.08 0.63 -16.20
N ALA A 134 -6.95 0.18 -17.45
CA ALA A 134 -7.15 0.99 -18.65
C ALA A 134 -8.59 0.96 -19.21
N SER A 135 -9.49 0.17 -18.61
CA SER A 135 -10.92 0.08 -18.97
C SER A 135 -11.82 1.01 -18.16
#